data_AF-A0A3B8XC43-F1
#
_entry.id   AF-A0A3B8XC43-F1
#
_cell.length_a   1.000
_cell.length_b   1.000
_cell.length_c   1.000
_cell.angle_alpha   90.00
_cell.angle_beta   90.00
_cell.angle_gamma   90.00
#
_symmetry.space_group_name_H-M   'P 1'
#
loop_
_entity.id
_entity.type
_entity.pdbx_description
1 polymer ?
#
loop_
_entity_poly.entity_id
_entity_poly.type
_entity_poly.pdbx_seq_one_letter_code
_entity_poly.pdbx_strand_id
1 'polypeptide(L)'
;MFTIGWGLVGAAPAVAAESQTPFCGLMTGTPVLNCTYTEALQGQVTVNLFNVNPCSGVVGTATMVTNSIVHVNVNGAGDVWITETATSHFTFVPNSPGPPSYHGEFTFWFGESLNNQNTVVTDIGNIVLNGSDGSQITFHVVLHFSISASGIVNKFQIVSATCP
;
A
#
# COMPACT_ATOMS: atom_id res chain seq x y z
N MET A 1 -15.74 0.25 -7.80
CA MET A 1 -15.02 -0.88 -8.42
C MET A 1 -14.15 -0.32 -9.55
N PHE A 2 -12.95 0.18 -9.23
CA PHE A 2 -11.94 0.54 -10.22
C PHE A 2 -10.76 -0.41 -10.04
N THR A 3 -10.64 -1.34 -10.97
CA THR A 3 -9.54 -2.29 -11.07
C THR A 3 -8.44 -1.60 -11.86
N ILE A 4 -7.48 -0.97 -11.18
CA ILE A 4 -6.20 -0.61 -11.79
C ILE A 4 -5.28 -1.80 -11.60
N GLY A 5 -5.22 -2.64 -12.64
CA GLY A 5 -4.27 -3.73 -12.72
C GLY A 5 -2.86 -3.25 -13.07
N TRP A 6 -1.93 -4.20 -12.92
CA TRP A 6 -0.49 -4.18 -13.23
C TRP A 6 0.36 -3.58 -12.09
N GLY A 7 1.22 -4.33 -11.41
CA GLY A 7 2.14 -5.34 -11.93
C GLY A 7 3.54 -4.73 -11.93
N LEU A 8 4.40 -5.22 -11.02
CA LEU A 8 5.79 -4.80 -10.77
C LEU A 8 6.00 -3.54 -9.92
N VAL A 9 5.62 -3.61 -8.65
CA VAL A 9 6.42 -3.12 -7.51
C VAL A 9 6.08 -4.07 -6.37
N GLY A 10 7.04 -4.49 -5.55
CA GLY A 10 6.75 -5.30 -4.37
C GLY A 10 5.50 -4.77 -3.70
N ALA A 11 4.45 -5.58 -3.68
CA ALA A 11 3.10 -5.16 -3.36
C ALA A 11 3.15 -4.29 -2.11
N ALA A 12 3.04 -2.97 -2.28
CA ALA A 12 2.38 -2.20 -1.25
C ALA A 12 1.06 -2.93 -1.08
N PRO A 13 0.71 -3.39 0.13
CA PRO A 13 -0.66 -3.80 0.32
C PRO A 13 -1.47 -2.56 -0.03
N ALA A 14 -2.09 -2.54 -1.21
CA ALA A 14 -3.40 -1.96 -1.33
C ALA A 14 -4.14 -2.73 -0.25
N VAL A 15 -4.30 -2.09 0.91
CA VAL A 15 -4.95 -2.70 2.05
C VAL A 15 -6.39 -2.84 1.57
N ALA A 16 -6.68 -3.98 0.95
CA ALA A 16 -8.02 -4.52 0.83
C ALA A 16 -8.41 -4.95 2.24
N ALA A 17 -8.46 -3.96 3.16
CA ALA A 17 -9.31 -4.07 4.31
C ALA A 17 -10.72 -4.03 3.74
N GLU A 18 -11.27 -5.21 3.50
CA GLU A 18 -12.70 -5.39 3.36
C GLU A 18 -13.33 -5.11 4.73
N SER A 19 -13.40 -3.84 5.13
CA SER A 19 -14.10 -3.42 6.33
C SER A 19 -15.60 -3.31 6.03
N GLN A 20 -16.40 -3.99 6.86
CA GLN A 20 -17.86 -4.01 6.80
C GLN A 20 -18.48 -2.65 7.21
N THR A 21 -18.62 -1.71 6.26
CA THR A 21 -19.53 -0.53 6.18
C THR A 21 -19.60 0.54 7.32
N PRO A 22 -19.77 1.86 7.03
CA PRO A 22 -19.65 2.58 5.76
C PRO A 22 -18.41 3.48 5.76
N PHE A 23 -17.48 3.21 4.84
CA PHE A 23 -16.34 4.06 4.47
C PHE A 23 -16.86 5.34 3.77
N CYS A 24 -17.64 6.15 4.47
CA CYS A 24 -18.46 7.25 3.94
C CYS A 24 -19.22 6.91 2.63
N GLY A 25 -19.70 5.67 2.47
CA GLY A 25 -20.42 5.23 1.26
C GLY A 25 -19.53 5.08 0.01
N LEU A 26 -18.22 5.24 0.12
CA LEU A 26 -17.30 5.12 -1.02
C LEU A 26 -17.31 3.70 -1.62
N MET A 27 -17.46 2.67 -0.78
CA MET A 27 -17.54 1.27 -1.24
C MET A 27 -18.83 0.94 -2.00
N THR A 28 -19.89 1.73 -1.80
CA THR A 28 -21.18 1.57 -2.51
C THR A 28 -21.27 2.45 -3.75
N GLY A 29 -20.25 3.25 -4.05
CA GLY A 29 -20.20 4.18 -5.18
C GLY A 29 -21.04 5.44 -5.00
N THR A 30 -21.66 5.64 -3.83
CA THR A 30 -22.43 6.84 -3.51
C THR A 30 -21.89 7.45 -2.22
N PRO A 31 -21.01 8.47 -2.31
CA PRO A 31 -20.43 9.11 -1.14
C PRO A 31 -21.51 9.75 -0.25
N VAL A 32 -21.38 9.56 1.05
CA VAL A 32 -22.18 10.27 2.06
C VAL A 32 -21.55 11.65 2.26
N LEU A 33 -22.27 12.70 1.88
CA LEU A 33 -21.79 14.08 2.02
C LEU A 33 -21.60 14.48 3.49
N ASN A 34 -20.63 15.35 3.75
CA ASN A 34 -20.27 15.82 5.10
C ASN A 34 -19.98 14.67 6.08
N CYS A 35 -19.38 13.59 5.59
CA CYS A 35 -19.02 12.42 6.38
C CYS A 35 -17.55 12.50 6.79
N THR A 36 -17.27 12.13 8.03
CA THR A 36 -15.90 11.81 8.47
C THR A 36 -15.93 10.44 9.11
N TYR A 37 -14.98 9.60 8.71
CA TYR A 37 -14.84 8.24 9.20
C TYR A 37 -13.39 7.99 9.58
N THR A 38 -13.18 7.20 10.63
CA THR A 38 -11.87 6.78 11.07
C THR A 38 -11.98 5.36 11.58
N GLU A 39 -11.06 4.52 11.13
CA GLU A 39 -10.99 3.12 11.53
C GLU A 39 -9.56 2.75 11.86
N ALA A 40 -9.41 1.97 12.93
CA ALA A 40 -8.16 1.31 13.26
C ALA A 40 -8.32 -0.18 12.96
N LEU A 41 -7.52 -0.66 12.02
CA LEU A 41 -7.44 -2.06 11.62
C LEU A 41 -6.26 -2.70 12.36
N GLN A 42 -6.49 -3.85 12.97
CA GLN A 42 -5.46 -4.55 13.75
C GLN A 42 -5.28 -5.99 13.29
N GLY A 43 -4.03 -6.40 13.13
CA GLY A 43 -3.66 -7.77 12.82
C GLY A 43 -4.15 -8.27 11.47
N GLN A 44 -4.34 -7.39 10.48
CA GLN A 44 -4.77 -7.80 9.15
C GLN A 44 -3.66 -8.63 8.50
N VAL A 45 -3.99 -9.87 8.12
CA VAL A 45 -3.04 -10.79 7.50
C VAL A 45 -3.20 -10.79 6.00
N THR A 46 -2.13 -10.49 5.28
CA THR A 46 -2.04 -10.61 3.82
C THR A 46 -0.97 -11.64 3.46
N VAL A 47 -1.30 -12.58 2.59
CA VAL A 47 -0.38 -13.63 2.13
C VAL A 47 -0.28 -13.59 0.61
N ASN A 48 0.95 -13.47 0.10
CA ASN A 48 1.26 -13.56 -1.32
C ASN A 48 2.15 -14.78 -1.57
N LEU A 49 1.57 -15.82 -2.16
CA LEU A 49 2.21 -17.12 -2.38
C LEU A 49 3.26 -17.13 -3.51
N PHE A 50 3.32 -16.09 -4.33
CA PHE A 50 4.20 -16.00 -5.50
C PHE A 50 4.94 -14.66 -5.53
N ASN A 51 5.49 -14.27 -4.39
CA ASN A 51 6.29 -13.06 -4.27
C ASN A 51 7.71 -13.30 -4.78
N VAL A 52 8.36 -12.26 -5.33
CA VAL A 52 9.72 -12.35 -5.89
C VAL A 52 10.62 -11.41 -5.11
N ASN A 53 11.71 -11.95 -4.54
CA ASN A 53 12.76 -11.13 -3.96
C ASN A 53 13.45 -10.33 -5.09
N PRO A 54 13.38 -8.99 -5.09
CA PRO A 54 13.89 -8.18 -6.20
C PRO A 54 15.42 -8.15 -6.27
N CYS A 55 16.13 -8.54 -5.21
CA CYS A 55 17.59 -8.60 -5.19
C CYS A 55 18.14 -9.91 -5.80
N SER A 56 17.42 -11.02 -5.65
CA SER A 56 17.90 -12.35 -6.05
C SER A 56 17.06 -13.02 -7.14
N GLY A 57 15.86 -12.51 -7.42
CA GLY A 57 14.88 -13.16 -8.30
C GLY A 57 14.24 -14.41 -7.70
N VAL A 58 14.57 -14.78 -6.46
CA VAL A 58 14.01 -15.96 -5.78
C VAL A 58 12.53 -15.78 -5.55
N VAL A 59 11.75 -16.80 -5.88
CA VAL A 59 10.30 -16.84 -5.62
C VAL A 59 10.05 -17.44 -4.24
N GLY A 60 9.13 -16.84 -3.51
CA GLY A 60 8.74 -17.28 -2.17
C GLY A 60 7.36 -16.80 -1.78
N THR A 61 6.95 -17.21 -0.58
CA THR A 61 5.73 -16.72 0.06
C THR A 61 6.07 -15.51 0.92
N ALA A 62 5.39 -14.39 0.68
CA ALA A 62 5.43 -13.22 1.54
C ALA A 62 4.19 -13.17 2.44
N THR A 63 4.39 -12.94 3.73
CA THR A 63 3.32 -12.74 4.71
C THR A 63 3.47 -11.39 5.38
N MET A 64 2.36 -10.68 5.52
CA MET A 64 2.28 -9.36 6.12
C MET A 64 1.22 -9.38 7.21
N VAL A 65 1.57 -8.86 8.39
CA VAL A 65 0.62 -8.66 9.50
C VAL A 65 0.57 -7.17 9.83
N THR A 66 -0.51 -6.52 9.41
CA THR A 66 -0.65 -5.06 9.35
C THR A 66 -1.56 -4.52 10.43
N ASN A 67 -1.09 -3.44 11.07
CA ASN A 67 -1.92 -2.53 11.82
C ASN A 67 -1.97 -1.21 11.06
N SER A 68 -3.16 -0.67 10.85
CA SER A 68 -3.31 0.62 10.18
C SER A 68 -4.41 1.47 10.79
N ILE A 69 -4.31 2.77 10.54
CA ILE A 69 -5.37 3.73 10.81
C ILE A 69 -5.69 4.39 9.48
N VAL A 70 -6.96 4.34 9.12
CA VAL A 70 -7.50 4.97 7.92
C VAL A 70 -8.45 6.09 8.32
N HIS A 71 -8.29 7.25 7.69
CA HIS A 71 -9.18 8.39 7.83
C HIS A 71 -9.82 8.71 6.48
N VAL A 72 -11.12 8.95 6.49
CA VAL A 72 -11.88 9.38 5.32
C VAL A 72 -12.63 10.65 5.67
N ASN A 73 -12.58 11.63 4.78
CA ASN A 73 -13.41 12.81 4.84
C ASN A 73 -14.10 13.00 3.49
N VAL A 74 -15.41 13.25 3.54
CA VAL A 74 -16.21 13.64 2.38
C VAL A 74 -16.89 14.95 2.72
N ASN A 75 -16.64 16.01 1.96
CA ASN A 75 -17.26 17.31 2.21
C ASN A 75 -18.68 17.43 1.60
N GLY A 76 -19.30 18.60 1.72
CA GLY A 76 -20.63 18.86 1.16
C GLY A 76 -20.70 18.90 -0.36
N ALA A 77 -19.56 19.04 -1.05
CA ALA A 77 -19.44 18.98 -2.51
C ALA A 77 -19.17 17.55 -3.03
N GLY A 78 -18.92 16.59 -2.13
CA GLY A 78 -18.56 15.22 -2.47
C GLY A 78 -17.07 15.01 -2.71
N ASP A 79 -16.23 16.02 -2.45
CA ASP A 79 -14.78 15.86 -2.50
C ASP A 79 -14.34 14.93 -1.39
N VAL A 80 -13.35 14.07 -1.69
CA VAL A 80 -12.91 12.98 -0.83
C VAL A 80 -11.44 13.16 -0.47
N TRP A 81 -11.12 12.97 0.80
CA TRP A 81 -9.76 12.79 1.29
C TRP A 81 -9.68 11.45 2.02
N ILE A 82 -8.69 10.65 1.65
CA ILE A 82 -8.40 9.39 2.31
C ILE A 82 -6.93 9.43 2.73
N THR A 83 -6.66 9.09 3.98
CA THR A 83 -5.29 8.83 4.42
C THR A 83 -5.23 7.50 5.15
N GLU A 84 -4.15 6.76 4.94
CA GLU A 84 -3.85 5.57 5.71
C GLU A 84 -2.42 5.67 6.21
N THR A 85 -2.21 5.31 7.48
CA THR A 85 -0.88 5.06 8.03
C THR A 85 -0.85 3.63 8.53
N ALA A 86 0.12 2.85 8.04
CA ALA A 86 0.25 1.44 8.36
C ALA A 86 1.65 1.10 8.83
N THR A 87 1.72 0.26 9.85
CA THR A 87 2.95 -0.45 10.23
C THR A 87 2.66 -1.93 10.15
N SER A 88 3.59 -2.69 9.59
CA SER A 88 3.40 -4.12 9.57
C SER A 88 4.70 -4.90 9.64
N HIS A 89 4.54 -6.14 10.09
CA HIS A 89 5.61 -7.13 10.10
C HIS A 89 5.57 -7.93 8.80
N PHE A 90 6.70 -8.00 8.11
CA PHE A 90 6.90 -8.76 6.87
C PHE A 90 7.68 -10.03 7.15
N THR A 91 7.31 -11.12 6.48
CA THR A 91 8.18 -12.29 6.30
C THR A 91 8.17 -12.73 4.84
N PHE A 92 9.29 -13.26 4.38
CA PHE A 92 9.44 -13.91 3.09
C PHE A 92 10.16 -15.25 3.27
N VAL A 93 9.54 -16.30 2.76
CA VAL A 93 10.07 -17.67 2.80
C VAL A 93 10.23 -18.18 1.37
N PRO A 94 11.47 -18.45 0.91
CA PRO A 94 11.71 -19.05 -0.40
C PRO A 94 10.95 -20.37 -0.60
N ASN A 95 10.47 -20.61 -1.82
CA ASN A 95 9.77 -21.87 -2.15
C ASN A 95 10.73 -23.05 -2.28
N SER A 96 12.01 -22.79 -2.62
CA SER A 96 13.07 -23.79 -2.71
C SER A 96 14.02 -23.71 -1.51
N PRO A 97 14.60 -24.83 -1.03
CA PRO A 97 15.63 -24.80 -0.01
C PRO A 97 16.91 -24.14 -0.55
N GLY A 98 17.68 -23.49 0.34
CA GLY A 98 18.98 -22.89 0.02
C GLY A 98 19.01 -21.37 0.16
N PRO A 99 18.17 -20.61 -0.55
CA PRO A 99 18.11 -19.15 -0.40
C PRO A 99 17.71 -18.70 1.02
N PRO A 100 18.13 -17.50 1.45
CA PRO A 100 17.76 -16.98 2.76
C PRO A 100 16.28 -16.59 2.82
N SER A 101 15.68 -16.76 4.01
CA SER A 101 14.40 -16.11 4.34
C SER A 101 14.66 -14.68 4.81
N TYR A 102 13.64 -13.83 4.72
CA TYR A 102 13.71 -12.44 5.16
C TYR A 102 12.58 -12.12 6.12
N HIS A 103 12.82 -11.23 7.08
CA HIS A 103 11.81 -10.70 7.96
C HIS A 103 12.12 -9.27 8.35
N GLY A 104 11.11 -8.49 8.71
CA GLY A 104 11.33 -7.13 9.18
C GLY A 104 10.06 -6.33 9.26
N GLU A 105 10.22 -5.00 9.28
CA GLU A 105 9.12 -4.08 9.41
C GLU A 105 9.03 -3.16 8.20
N PHE A 106 7.79 -2.75 7.94
CA PHE A 106 7.49 -1.74 6.95
C PHE A 106 6.55 -0.71 7.54
N THR A 107 6.83 0.54 7.19
CA THR A 107 5.96 1.68 7.46
C THR A 107 5.49 2.21 6.12
N PHE A 108 4.20 2.52 6.05
CA PHE A 108 3.56 2.98 4.83
C PHE A 108 2.60 4.11 5.15
N TRP A 109 2.53 5.06 4.24
CA TRP A 109 1.50 6.09 4.25
C TRP A 109 0.92 6.20 2.85
N PHE A 110 -0.40 6.19 2.78
CA PHE A 110 -1.19 6.46 1.58
C PHE A 110 -2.00 7.74 1.80
N GLY A 111 -2.11 8.53 0.75
CA GLY A 111 -2.95 9.71 0.72
C GLY A 111 -3.60 9.88 -0.64
N GLU A 112 -4.92 10.08 -0.62
CA GLU A 112 -5.71 10.38 -1.80
C GLU A 112 -6.56 11.63 -1.57
N SER A 113 -6.62 12.48 -2.59
CA SER A 113 -7.48 13.65 -2.65
C SER A 113 -8.19 13.67 -4.00
N LEU A 114 -9.51 13.61 -3.95
CA LEU A 114 -10.40 13.54 -5.09
C LEU A 114 -11.37 14.70 -5.04
N ASN A 115 -11.52 15.40 -6.14
CA ASN A 115 -12.66 16.28 -6.38
C ASN A 115 -13.15 16.11 -7.81
N ASN A 116 -14.20 16.83 -8.20
CA ASN A 116 -14.80 16.70 -9.53
C ASN A 116 -13.87 17.04 -10.72
N GLN A 117 -12.71 17.65 -10.46
CA GLN A 117 -11.78 18.12 -11.50
C GLN A 117 -10.38 17.54 -11.34
N ASN A 118 -9.99 17.10 -10.16
CA ASN A 118 -8.62 16.73 -9.83
C ASN A 118 -8.58 15.43 -9.04
N THR A 119 -7.52 14.66 -9.30
CA THR A 119 -7.15 13.48 -8.53
C THR A 119 -5.70 13.61 -8.13
N VAL A 120 -5.38 13.29 -6.88
CA VAL A 120 -4.01 13.13 -6.40
C VAL A 120 -3.96 11.89 -5.54
N VAL A 121 -3.01 11.00 -5.81
CA VAL A 121 -2.71 9.80 -5.03
C VAL A 121 -1.22 9.79 -4.75
N THR A 122 -0.83 9.53 -3.51
CA THR A 122 0.56 9.43 -3.09
C THR A 122 0.73 8.28 -2.12
N ASP A 123 1.74 7.46 -2.39
CA ASP A 123 2.18 6.36 -1.56
C ASP A 123 3.62 6.57 -1.16
N ILE A 124 3.93 6.44 0.12
CA ILE A 124 5.30 6.43 0.61
C ILE A 124 5.51 5.23 1.51
N GLY A 125 6.66 4.58 1.37
CA GLY A 125 6.99 3.39 2.13
C GLY A 125 8.47 3.30 2.46
N ASN A 126 8.77 2.80 3.66
CA ASN A 126 10.11 2.42 4.08
C ASN A 126 10.06 1.00 4.61
N ILE A 127 10.99 0.17 4.13
CA ILE A 127 11.04 -1.26 4.47
C ILE A 127 12.48 -1.62 4.80
N VAL A 128 12.67 -2.34 5.90
CA VAL A 128 13.97 -2.92 6.27
C VAL A 128 13.77 -4.39 6.56
N LEU A 129 14.44 -5.25 5.79
CA LEU A 129 14.36 -6.69 5.89
C LEU A 129 15.72 -7.28 6.24
N ASN A 130 15.75 -8.18 7.22
CA ASN A 130 16.93 -8.92 7.64
C ASN A 130 16.84 -10.36 7.14
N GLY A 131 17.88 -10.80 6.44
CA GLY A 131 18.04 -12.15 5.90
C GLY A 131 18.53 -13.13 6.97
N SER A 132 18.13 -14.39 6.84
CA SER A 132 18.62 -15.49 7.70
C SER A 132 20.13 -15.76 7.54
N ASP A 133 20.74 -15.26 6.49
CA ASP A 133 22.17 -15.30 6.18
C ASP A 133 22.94 -14.07 6.68
N GLY A 134 22.29 -13.16 7.41
CA GLY A 134 22.86 -11.91 7.90
C GLY A 134 22.84 -10.77 6.88
N SER A 135 22.28 -10.99 5.69
CA SER A 135 22.09 -9.95 4.68
C SER A 135 20.99 -8.96 5.08
N GLN A 136 20.99 -7.75 4.50
CA GLN A 136 19.93 -6.77 4.71
C GLN A 136 19.44 -6.21 3.37
N ILE A 137 18.12 -6.09 3.24
CA ILE A 137 17.49 -5.40 2.12
C ILE A 137 16.73 -4.20 2.65
N THR A 138 16.96 -3.03 2.06
CA THR A 138 16.18 -1.82 2.36
C THR A 138 15.42 -1.36 1.14
N PHE A 139 14.19 -0.89 1.34
CA PHE A 139 13.40 -0.25 0.29
C PHE A 139 12.94 1.12 0.74
N HIS A 140 13.06 2.08 -0.18
CA HIS A 140 12.35 3.35 -0.12
C HIS A 140 11.46 3.46 -1.34
N VAL A 141 10.20 3.78 -1.09
CA VAL A 141 9.15 3.81 -2.10
C VAL A 141 8.47 5.17 -2.04
N VAL A 142 8.35 5.82 -3.19
CA VAL A 142 7.47 6.96 -3.43
C VAL A 142 6.74 6.69 -4.73
N LEU A 143 5.42 6.56 -4.68
CA LEU A 143 4.57 6.62 -5.87
C LEU A 143 3.72 7.87 -5.79
N HIS A 144 3.56 8.52 -6.93
CA HIS A 144 2.69 9.67 -7.06
C HIS A 144 1.97 9.62 -8.39
N PHE A 145 0.68 9.92 -8.33
CA PHE A 145 -0.18 10.05 -9.48
C PHE A 145 -1.09 11.26 -9.27
N SER A 146 -1.26 12.07 -10.31
CA SER A 146 -2.27 13.11 -10.31
C SER A 146 -2.82 13.40 -11.70
N ILE A 147 -4.07 13.85 -11.71
CA ILE A 147 -4.77 14.39 -12.87
C ILE A 147 -5.22 15.80 -12.51
N SER A 148 -4.86 16.79 -13.31
CA SER A 148 -5.35 18.16 -13.15
C SER A 148 -6.75 18.35 -13.74
N ALA A 149 -7.40 19.48 -13.41
CA ALA A 149 -8.64 19.94 -14.05
C ALA A 149 -8.56 20.05 -15.58
N SER A 150 -7.37 20.31 -16.13
CA SER A 150 -7.12 20.36 -17.57
C SER A 150 -6.76 18.99 -18.18
N GLY A 151 -6.83 17.91 -17.39
CA GLY A 151 -6.50 16.55 -17.82
C GLY A 151 -5.00 16.26 -17.88
N ILE A 152 -4.14 17.11 -17.32
CA ILE A 152 -2.70 16.86 -17.27
C ILE A 152 -2.43 15.74 -16.28
N VAL A 153 -1.78 14.68 -16.75
CA VAL A 153 -1.37 13.55 -15.93
C VAL A 153 0.08 13.73 -15.49
N ASN A 154 0.32 13.70 -14.18
CA ASN A 154 1.66 13.59 -13.62
C ASN A 154 1.75 12.26 -12.86
N LYS A 155 2.70 11.42 -13.25
CA LYS A 155 2.99 10.17 -12.57
C LYS A 155 4.49 10.00 -12.42
N PHE A 156 4.91 9.61 -11.23
CA PHE A 156 6.27 9.15 -11.02
C PHE A 156 6.28 8.06 -9.96
N GLN A 157 7.29 7.23 -10.08
CA GLN A 157 7.57 6.17 -9.14
C GLN A 157 9.08 6.16 -8.90
N ILE A 158 9.46 6.27 -7.65
CA ILE A 158 10.82 6.16 -7.19
C ILE A 158 10.83 4.98 -6.23
N VAL A 159 11.51 3.92 -6.64
CA VAL A 159 11.75 2.75 -5.81
C VAL A 159 13.26 2.56 -5.77
N SER A 160 13.85 2.74 -4.60
CA SER A 160 15.25 2.38 -4.38
C SER A 160 15.29 1.15 -3.50
N ALA A 161 15.95 0.10 -4.00
CA ALA A 161 16.29 -1.07 -3.22
C ALA A 161 17.80 -1.08 -2.99
N THR A 162 18.22 -1.22 -1.74
CA THR A 162 19.61 -1.56 -1.43
C THR A 162 19.65 -3.05 -1.17
N CYS A 163 20.44 -3.76 -1.97
CA CYS A 163 20.67 -5.18 -1.84
C CYS A 163 22.04 -5.43 -1.18
N PRO A 164 22.26 -6.64 -0.63
CA PRO A 164 23.55 -7.07 -0.07
C PRO A 164 24.65 -7.17 -1.13
#